data_AF-A0A971FAI5-F1
#
_entry.id   AF-A0A971FAI5-F1
#
_cell.length_a   1.000
_cell.length_b   1.000
_cell.length_c   1.000
_cell.angle_alpha   90.00
_cell.angle_beta   90.00
_cell.angle_gamma   90.00
#
_symmetry.space_group_name_H-M   'P 1'
#
loop_
_entity.id
_entity.type
_entity.pdbx_description
1 polymer ?
#
loop_
_entity_poly.entity_id
_entity_poly.type
_entity_poly.pdbx_seq_one_letter_code
_entity_poly.pdbx_strand_id
1 'polypeptide(L)'
;MIEALHQVRSLEAAAAVIAHELEAARSGLSRAESELAQELADGEGGQTARKTITRHRGEVADMESVLRAHIEAVRIARDAAEPEARAEVADALAELHAAQDAEAVIIERAVSEMHAAALRLHVLHHQAEGRVREFSAAYPKRTARLGVACSPRSFRALAVARLATGHRLITDMLKEASDGE
;
A
#
# COMPACT_ATOMS: atom_id res chain seq x y z
N MET A 1 7.08 6.61 21.24
CA MET A 1 6.75 6.14 19.88
C MET A 1 5.76 7.00 19.09
N ILE A 2 4.42 6.84 19.18
CA ILE A 2 3.44 7.74 18.53
C ILE A 2 3.72 9.18 18.93
N GLU A 3 4.05 9.41 20.20
CA GLU A 3 4.39 10.74 20.71
C GLU A 3 5.65 11.34 20.08
N ALA A 4 6.69 10.55 19.77
CA ALA A 4 7.94 11.06 19.19
C ALA A 4 7.76 11.44 17.71
N LEU A 5 7.12 10.57 16.92
CA LEU A 5 6.76 10.87 15.53
C LEU A 5 5.71 11.99 15.44
N HIS A 6 4.78 12.05 16.40
CA HIS A 6 3.81 13.14 16.52
C HIS A 6 4.49 14.47 16.86
N GLN A 7 5.50 14.46 17.74
CA GLN A 7 6.33 15.63 18.04
C GLN A 7 7.10 16.09 16.80
N VAL A 8 7.71 15.19 16.03
CA VAL A 8 8.36 15.54 14.74
C VAL A 8 7.36 16.21 13.79
N ARG A 9 6.19 15.61 13.58
CA ARG A 9 5.14 16.17 12.72
C ARG A 9 4.62 17.53 13.21
N SER A 10 4.49 17.70 14.52
CA SER A 10 4.08 18.96 15.14
C SER A 10 5.12 20.06 14.88
N LEU A 11 6.41 19.75 15.03
CA LEU A 11 7.50 20.68 14.73
C LEU A 11 7.59 21.02 13.24
N GLU A 12 7.37 20.04 12.35
CA GLU A 12 7.29 20.27 10.89
C GLU A 12 6.13 21.20 10.53
N ALA A 13 4.95 21.00 11.13
CA ALA A 13 3.80 21.86 10.93
C ALA A 13 4.07 23.29 11.43
N ALA A 14 4.68 23.44 12.61
CA ALA A 14 5.08 24.75 13.12
C ALA A 14 6.09 25.44 12.19
N ALA A 15 7.11 24.73 11.71
CA ALA A 15 8.09 25.26 10.76
C ALA A 15 7.42 25.71 9.44
N ALA A 16 6.43 24.96 8.95
CA ALA A 16 5.68 25.32 7.75
C ALA A 16 4.85 26.60 7.93
N VAL A 17 4.20 26.76 9.09
CA VAL A 17 3.47 28.00 9.43
C VAL A 17 4.44 29.19 9.47
N ILE A 18 5.58 29.06 10.15
CA ILE A 18 6.59 30.14 10.22
C ILE A 18 7.14 30.47 8.83
N ALA A 19 7.37 29.47 7.97
CA ALA A 19 7.83 29.72 6.61
C ALA A 19 6.80 30.51 5.78
N HIS A 20 5.51 30.21 5.93
CA HIS A 20 4.44 30.96 5.28
C HIS A 20 4.34 32.40 5.81
N GLU A 21 4.45 32.60 7.12
CA GLU A 21 4.47 33.94 7.73
C GLU A 21 5.69 34.75 7.30
N LEU A 22 6.85 34.11 7.18
CA LEU A 22 8.07 34.72 6.67
C LEU A 22 7.89 35.22 5.23
N GLU A 23 7.26 34.44 4.37
CA GLU A 23 7.00 34.84 2.99
C GLU A 23 6.04 36.03 2.93
N ALA A 24 5.03 36.05 3.80
CA ALA A 24 4.13 37.19 3.93
C ALA A 24 4.88 38.46 4.36
N ALA A 25 5.79 38.39 5.34
CA ALA A 25 6.60 39.54 5.76
C ALA A 25 7.59 40.00 4.68
N ARG A 26 8.20 39.08 3.92
CA ARG A 26 9.03 39.43 2.76
C ARG A 26 8.23 40.17 1.70
N SER A 27 7.00 39.73 1.44
CA SER A 27 6.10 40.43 0.53
C SER A 27 5.73 41.85 1.04
N GLY A 28 5.51 42.00 2.35
CA GLY A 28 5.28 43.29 2.99
C GLY A 28 6.48 44.23 2.89
N LEU A 29 7.68 43.71 3.13
CA LEU A 29 8.93 44.45 2.96
C LEU A 29 9.11 44.93 1.51
N SER A 30 8.89 44.04 0.53
CA SER A 30 8.98 44.38 -0.89
C SER A 30 7.99 45.48 -1.31
N ARG A 31 6.76 45.44 -0.77
CA ARG A 31 5.78 46.52 -0.97
C ARG A 31 6.26 47.85 -0.37
N ALA A 32 6.75 47.85 0.87
CA ALA A 32 7.27 49.04 1.52
C ALA A 32 8.50 49.63 0.79
N GLU A 33 9.36 48.77 0.24
CA GLU A 33 10.49 49.20 -0.61
C GLU A 33 10.02 49.83 -1.93
N SER A 34 8.93 49.32 -2.51
CA SER A 34 8.30 49.90 -3.70
C SER A 34 7.63 51.24 -3.41
N GLU A 35 6.93 51.37 -2.28
CA GLU A 35 6.34 52.63 -1.82
C GLU A 35 7.40 53.71 -1.60
N LEU A 36 8.54 53.36 -0.97
CA LEU A 36 9.66 54.30 -0.82
C LEU A 36 10.20 54.76 -2.19
N ALA A 37 10.33 53.84 -3.16
CA ALA A 37 10.81 54.20 -4.49
C ALA A 37 9.85 55.19 -5.18
N GLN A 38 8.54 55.02 -4.96
CA GLN A 38 7.51 55.93 -5.47
C GLN A 38 7.54 57.29 -4.77
N GLU A 39 7.57 57.33 -3.42
CA GLU A 39 7.67 58.60 -2.65
C GLU A 39 8.90 59.41 -3.09
N LEU A 40 10.04 58.76 -3.30
CA LEU A 40 11.27 59.41 -3.77
C LEU A 40 11.14 59.93 -5.21
N ALA A 41 10.43 59.23 -6.09
CA ALA A 41 10.17 59.66 -7.46
C ALA A 41 9.22 60.87 -7.51
N ASP A 42 8.26 60.92 -6.59
CA ASP A 42 7.30 62.02 -6.44
C ASP A 42 7.90 63.25 -5.73
N GLY A 43 9.16 63.16 -5.29
CA GLY A 43 9.90 64.25 -4.62
C GLY A 43 9.60 64.37 -3.13
N GLU A 44 8.93 63.38 -2.54
CA GLU A 44 8.65 63.31 -1.11
C GLU A 44 9.87 62.77 -0.34
N GLY A 45 10.07 63.23 0.89
CA GLY A 45 11.26 62.94 1.70
C GLY A 45 11.44 61.48 2.14
N GLY A 46 10.47 60.59 1.87
CA GLY A 46 10.60 59.15 2.07
C GLY A 46 10.70 58.68 3.53
N GLN A 47 10.46 59.57 4.50
CA GLN A 47 10.88 59.35 5.89
C GLN A 47 9.99 58.33 6.62
N THR A 48 8.70 58.30 6.28
CA THR A 48 7.73 57.29 6.73
C THR A 48 8.07 55.92 6.17
N ALA A 49 8.22 55.77 4.86
CA ALA A 49 8.52 54.48 4.24
C ALA A 49 9.86 53.88 4.70
N ARG A 50 10.90 54.70 4.91
CA ARG A 50 12.19 54.24 5.49
C ARG A 50 12.04 53.62 6.88
N LYS A 51 11.19 54.21 7.74
CA LYS A 51 10.94 53.68 9.08
C LYS A 51 10.21 52.34 8.99
N THR A 52 9.23 52.22 8.09
CA THR A 52 8.47 50.99 7.84
C THR A 52 9.37 49.86 7.32
N ILE A 53 10.23 50.15 6.35
CA ILE A 53 11.23 49.20 5.81
C ILE A 53 12.16 48.70 6.92
N THR A 54 12.68 49.59 7.75
CA THR A 54 13.58 49.22 8.85
C THR A 54 12.90 48.24 9.81
N ARG A 55 11.62 48.49 10.14
CA ARG A 55 10.81 47.59 10.96
C ARG A 55 10.61 46.24 10.29
N HIS A 56 10.17 46.20 9.04
CA HIS A 56 9.93 44.95 8.32
C HIS A 56 11.20 44.13 8.11
N ARG A 57 12.36 44.77 7.94
CA ARG A 57 13.66 44.06 7.91
C ARG A 57 13.98 43.37 9.22
N GLY A 58 13.67 44.00 10.35
CA GLY A 58 13.79 43.37 11.68
C GLY A 58 12.87 42.16 11.81
N GLU A 59 11.59 42.33 11.48
CA GLU A 59 10.58 41.26 11.53
C GLU A 59 10.96 40.06 10.65
N VAL A 60 11.47 40.30 9.44
CA VAL A 60 11.98 39.25 8.55
C VAL A 60 13.19 38.54 9.15
N ALA A 61 14.17 39.28 9.68
CA ALA A 61 15.37 38.68 10.28
C ALA A 61 15.04 37.81 11.51
N ASP A 62 14.12 38.28 12.35
CA ASP A 62 13.65 37.52 13.52
C ASP A 62 12.96 36.22 13.08
N MET A 63 12.06 36.28 12.09
CA MET A 63 11.39 35.09 11.57
C MET A 63 12.35 34.12 10.86
N GLU A 64 13.35 34.60 10.14
CA GLU A 64 14.39 33.75 9.55
C GLU A 64 15.23 33.04 10.60
N SER A 65 15.47 33.69 11.75
CA SER A 65 16.15 33.08 12.90
C SER A 65 15.28 31.98 13.51
N VAL A 66 13.99 32.28 13.77
CA VAL A 66 13.04 31.33 14.35
C VAL A 66 12.82 30.12 13.44
N LEU A 67 12.71 30.34 12.12
CA LEU A 67 12.58 29.26 11.13
C LEU A 67 13.81 28.34 11.14
N ARG A 68 15.02 28.92 11.17
CA ARG A 68 16.27 28.14 11.27
C ARG A 68 16.31 27.29 12.53
N ALA A 69 15.90 27.84 13.67
CA ALA A 69 15.82 27.09 14.92
C ALA A 69 14.82 25.93 14.83
N HIS A 70 13.66 26.13 14.21
CA HIS A 70 12.66 25.07 14.03
C HIS A 70 13.13 23.97 13.08
N ILE A 71 13.78 24.32 11.96
CA ILE A 71 14.35 23.33 11.04
C ILE A 71 15.39 22.46 11.75
N GLU A 72 16.23 23.06 12.58
CA GLU A 72 17.24 22.32 13.34
C GLU A 72 16.60 21.45 14.44
N ALA A 73 15.55 21.94 15.10
CA ALA A 73 14.79 21.15 16.07
C ALA A 73 14.11 19.93 15.41
N VAL A 74 13.53 20.10 14.22
CA VAL A 74 12.98 18.98 13.43
C VAL A 74 14.05 17.95 13.12
N ARG A 75 15.23 18.39 12.68
CA ARG A 75 16.36 17.50 12.38
C ARG A 75 16.74 16.65 13.60
N ILE A 76 16.95 17.30 14.75
CA ILE A 76 17.32 16.63 16.00
C ILE A 76 16.22 15.63 16.43
N ALA A 77 14.95 16.04 16.39
CA ALA A 77 13.83 15.19 16.77
C ALA A 77 13.70 13.97 15.85
N ARG A 78 13.93 14.15 14.55
CA ARG A 78 13.92 13.06 13.57
C ARG A 78 15.06 12.07 13.80
N ASP A 79 16.29 12.57 14.00
CA ASP A 79 17.46 11.75 14.28
C ASP A 79 17.26 10.91 15.56
N ALA A 80 16.57 11.46 16.57
CA ALA A 80 16.23 10.74 17.79
C ALA A 80 15.13 9.69 17.60
N ALA A 81 14.12 9.96 16.75
CA ALA A 81 12.98 9.07 16.53
C ALA A 81 13.25 7.93 15.52
N GLU A 82 14.18 8.14 14.58
CA GLU A 82 14.49 7.18 13.51
C GLU A 82 14.86 5.76 13.97
N PRO A 83 15.74 5.53 14.97
CA PRO A 83 16.12 4.17 15.37
C PRO A 83 14.95 3.40 15.97
N GLU A 84 14.12 4.04 16.79
CA GLU A 84 12.93 3.43 17.40
C GLU A 84 11.92 3.03 16.32
N ALA A 85 11.65 3.92 15.36
CA ALA A 85 10.74 3.64 14.25
C ALA A 85 11.25 2.50 13.33
N ARG A 86 12.56 2.42 13.08
CA ARG A 86 13.14 1.33 12.28
C ARG A 86 13.03 -0.02 12.98
N ALA A 87 13.23 -0.07 14.29
CA ALA A 87 13.11 -1.30 15.07
C ALA A 87 11.66 -1.83 15.02
N GLU A 88 10.68 -0.97 15.23
CA GLU A 88 9.27 -1.36 15.20
C GLU A 88 8.82 -1.88 13.81
N VAL A 89 9.22 -1.20 12.73
CA VAL A 89 8.93 -1.69 11.37
C VAL A 89 9.56 -3.06 11.14
N ALA A 90 10.77 -3.29 11.64
CA ALA A 90 11.43 -4.59 11.53
C ALA A 90 10.67 -5.67 12.32
N ASP A 91 10.20 -5.37 13.53
CA ASP A 91 9.41 -6.29 14.35
C ASP A 91 8.06 -6.62 13.69
N ALA A 92 7.34 -5.62 13.19
CA ALA A 92 6.07 -5.80 12.48
C ALA A 92 6.24 -6.64 11.20
N LEU A 93 7.32 -6.42 10.44
CA LEU A 93 7.65 -7.23 9.28
C LEU A 93 8.01 -8.67 9.66
N ALA A 94 8.70 -8.88 10.79
CA ALA A 94 9.00 -10.22 11.28
C ALA A 94 7.73 -10.98 11.67
N GLU A 95 6.77 -10.33 12.34
CA GLU A 95 5.46 -10.90 12.66
C GLU A 95 4.66 -11.25 11.39
N LEU A 96 4.67 -10.36 10.38
CA LEU A 96 4.00 -10.60 9.10
C LEU A 96 4.59 -11.80 8.37
N HIS A 97 5.93 -11.89 8.29
CA HIS A 97 6.60 -13.02 7.66
C HIS A 97 6.29 -14.34 8.40
N ALA A 98 6.28 -14.34 9.73
CA ALA A 98 5.91 -15.52 10.51
C ALA A 98 4.47 -15.97 10.24
N ALA A 99 3.53 -15.02 10.08
CA ALA A 99 2.15 -15.33 9.70
C ALA A 99 2.06 -15.89 8.26
N GLN A 100 2.82 -15.33 7.32
CA GLN A 100 2.89 -15.83 5.94
C GLN A 100 3.45 -17.26 5.87
N ASP A 101 4.50 -17.56 6.63
CA ASP A 101 5.08 -18.91 6.70
C ASP A 101 4.08 -19.92 7.26
N ALA A 102 3.30 -19.53 8.29
CA ALA A 102 2.26 -20.37 8.85
C ALA A 102 1.14 -20.67 7.82
N GLU A 103 0.70 -19.66 7.07
CA GLU A 103 -0.28 -19.83 6.00
C GLU A 103 0.26 -20.69 4.85
N ALA A 104 1.53 -20.54 4.47
CA ALA A 104 2.16 -21.36 3.44
C ALA A 104 2.09 -22.86 3.80
N VAL A 105 2.36 -23.22 5.06
CA VAL A 105 2.25 -24.61 5.54
C VAL A 105 0.81 -25.14 5.44
N ILE A 106 -0.20 -24.30 5.75
CA ILE A 106 -1.61 -24.67 5.63
C ILE A 106 -1.98 -24.92 4.16
N ILE A 107 -1.55 -24.03 3.26
CA ILE A 107 -1.79 -24.15 1.82
C ILE A 107 -1.12 -25.41 1.26
N GLU A 108 0.14 -25.66 1.58
CA GLU A 108 0.86 -26.86 1.13
C GLU A 108 0.16 -28.14 1.58
N ARG A 109 -0.33 -28.17 2.82
CA ARG A 109 -1.11 -29.29 3.34
C ARG A 109 -2.42 -29.47 2.57
N ALA A 110 -3.17 -28.39 2.36
CA ALA A 110 -4.44 -28.44 1.61
C ALA A 110 -4.23 -28.93 0.18
N VAL A 111 -3.18 -28.45 -0.51
CA VAL A 111 -2.81 -28.90 -1.87
C VAL A 111 -2.49 -30.39 -1.88
N SER A 112 -1.74 -30.87 -0.88
CA SER A 112 -1.41 -32.29 -0.75
C SER A 112 -2.65 -33.17 -0.52
N GLU A 113 -3.57 -32.72 0.34
CA GLU A 113 -4.84 -33.41 0.59
C GLU A 113 -5.74 -33.44 -0.66
N MET A 114 -5.80 -32.33 -1.41
CA MET A 114 -6.51 -32.25 -2.69
C MET A 114 -5.91 -33.20 -3.73
N HIS A 115 -4.57 -33.28 -3.83
CA HIS A 115 -3.90 -34.20 -4.74
C HIS A 115 -4.22 -35.66 -4.39
N ALA A 116 -4.16 -36.04 -3.10
CA ALA A 116 -4.55 -37.37 -2.64
C ALA A 116 -6.02 -37.69 -2.93
N ALA A 117 -6.93 -36.72 -2.75
CA ALA A 117 -8.34 -36.88 -3.11
C ALA A 117 -8.54 -37.09 -4.61
N ALA A 118 -7.81 -36.37 -5.45
CA ALA A 118 -7.85 -36.53 -6.90
C ALA A 118 -7.39 -37.93 -7.35
N LEU A 119 -6.32 -38.47 -6.74
CA LEU A 119 -5.86 -39.83 -7.01
C LEU A 119 -6.91 -40.88 -6.61
N ARG A 120 -7.55 -40.74 -5.45
CA ARG A 120 -8.63 -41.64 -5.02
C ARG A 120 -9.82 -41.60 -5.99
N LEU A 121 -10.22 -40.41 -6.43
CA LEU A 121 -11.30 -40.24 -7.40
C LEU A 121 -10.94 -40.90 -8.74
N HIS A 122 -9.69 -40.79 -9.18
CA HIS A 122 -9.21 -41.44 -10.40
C HIS A 122 -9.31 -42.96 -10.33
N VAL A 123 -8.92 -43.58 -9.21
CA VAL A 123 -9.04 -45.03 -9.00
C VAL A 123 -10.51 -45.48 -9.04
N LEU A 124 -11.39 -44.78 -8.30
CA LEU A 124 -12.83 -45.08 -8.29
C LEU A 124 -13.45 -44.97 -9.69
N HIS A 125 -13.02 -43.97 -10.45
CA HIS A 125 -13.45 -43.80 -11.83
C HIS A 125 -13.04 -45.00 -12.70
N HIS A 126 -11.77 -45.40 -12.61
CA HIS A 126 -11.26 -46.54 -13.38
C HIS A 126 -12.00 -47.85 -13.04
N GLN A 127 -12.33 -48.06 -11.76
CA GLN A 127 -13.12 -49.20 -11.31
C GLN A 127 -14.57 -49.14 -11.84
N ALA A 128 -15.20 -47.97 -11.81
CA ALA A 128 -16.54 -47.77 -12.34
C ALA A 128 -16.60 -48.03 -13.85
N GLU A 129 -15.60 -47.56 -14.61
CA GLU A 129 -15.48 -47.87 -16.04
C GLU A 129 -15.40 -49.38 -16.29
N GLY A 130 -14.60 -50.11 -15.50
CA GLY A 130 -14.49 -51.56 -15.58
C GLY A 130 -15.85 -52.25 -15.42
N ARG A 131 -16.60 -51.88 -14.37
CA ARG A 131 -17.95 -52.41 -14.12
C ARG A 131 -18.94 -52.08 -15.23
N VAL A 132 -18.88 -50.88 -15.79
CA VAL A 132 -19.74 -50.49 -16.93
C VAL A 132 -19.41 -51.33 -18.17
N ARG A 133 -18.13 -51.61 -18.43
CA ARG A 133 -17.71 -52.49 -19.54
C ARG A 133 -18.20 -53.92 -19.33
N GLU A 134 -18.04 -54.48 -18.14
CA GLU A 134 -18.54 -55.82 -17.78
C GLU A 134 -20.06 -55.92 -17.95
N PHE A 135 -20.81 -54.96 -17.42
CA PHE A 135 -22.26 -54.89 -17.60
C PHE A 135 -22.63 -54.79 -19.09
N SER A 136 -21.85 -54.02 -19.85
CA SER A 136 -22.10 -53.83 -21.28
C SER A 136 -21.88 -55.09 -22.11
N ALA A 137 -20.86 -55.87 -21.76
CA ALA A 137 -20.59 -57.17 -22.35
C ALA A 137 -21.67 -58.21 -21.99
N ALA A 138 -22.15 -58.20 -20.74
CA ALA A 138 -23.20 -59.12 -20.28
C ALA A 138 -24.58 -58.84 -20.90
N TYR A 139 -24.89 -57.59 -21.25
CA TYR A 139 -26.21 -57.17 -21.75
C TYR A 139 -26.17 -56.36 -23.06
N PRO A 140 -25.69 -56.94 -24.17
CA PRO A 140 -25.41 -56.22 -25.41
C PRO A 140 -26.63 -55.55 -26.07
N LYS A 141 -27.85 -56.06 -25.83
CA LYS A 141 -29.09 -55.47 -26.39
C LYS A 141 -29.60 -54.24 -25.62
N ARG A 142 -29.08 -53.95 -24.42
CA ARG A 142 -29.52 -52.82 -23.56
C ARG A 142 -28.52 -51.66 -23.49
N THR A 143 -27.32 -51.83 -24.06
CA THR A 143 -26.16 -50.95 -23.79
C THR A 143 -25.88 -49.89 -24.84
N ALA A 144 -26.62 -49.91 -25.96
CA ALA A 144 -26.57 -48.88 -27.00
C ALA A 144 -26.86 -47.44 -26.49
N ARG A 145 -27.46 -47.28 -25.30
CA ARG A 145 -27.73 -45.96 -24.68
C ARG A 145 -26.77 -45.57 -23.55
N LEU A 146 -25.99 -46.50 -22.98
CA LEU A 146 -25.11 -46.25 -21.82
C LEU A 146 -23.66 -45.93 -22.21
N GLY A 147 -23.17 -46.44 -23.34
CA GLY A 147 -21.78 -46.26 -23.79
C GLY A 147 -21.37 -44.81 -24.10
N VAL A 148 -22.34 -43.89 -24.27
CA VAL A 148 -22.08 -42.48 -24.59
C VAL A 148 -21.97 -41.60 -23.32
N ALA A 149 -22.63 -41.97 -22.23
CA ALA A 149 -22.68 -41.16 -21.00
C ALA A 149 -21.42 -41.31 -20.11
N CYS A 150 -20.71 -42.45 -20.22
CA CYS A 150 -19.54 -42.78 -19.39
C CYS A 150 -18.25 -42.87 -20.22
N SER A 151 -17.97 -41.87 -21.06
CA SER A 151 -16.68 -41.81 -21.77
C SER A 151 -15.60 -41.13 -20.92
N PRO A 152 -14.33 -41.59 -20.96
CA PRO A 152 -13.22 -40.95 -20.24
C PRO A 152 -13.02 -39.47 -20.64
N ARG A 153 -13.41 -39.09 -21.86
CA ARG A 153 -13.29 -37.72 -22.40
C ARG A 153 -14.23 -36.73 -21.71
N SER A 154 -15.47 -37.11 -21.40
CA SER A 154 -16.44 -36.21 -20.76
C SER A 154 -16.08 -35.88 -19.31
N PHE A 155 -15.48 -36.83 -18.58
CA PHE A 155 -15.03 -36.60 -17.20
C PHE A 155 -13.64 -35.98 -17.10
N ARG A 156 -12.70 -36.27 -18.02
CA ARG A 156 -11.43 -35.53 -18.08
C ARG A 156 -11.67 -34.06 -18.41
N ALA A 157 -12.62 -33.76 -19.29
CA ALA A 157 -13.08 -32.39 -19.53
C ALA A 157 -13.70 -31.76 -18.28
N LEU A 158 -14.50 -32.51 -17.50
CA LEU A 158 -15.08 -32.02 -16.24
C LEU A 158 -14.02 -31.78 -15.14
N ALA A 159 -13.04 -32.65 -15.00
CA ALA A 159 -11.95 -32.54 -14.02
C ALA A 159 -10.99 -31.40 -14.38
N VAL A 160 -10.63 -31.27 -15.66
CA VAL A 160 -9.85 -30.12 -16.17
C VAL A 160 -10.64 -28.82 -16.02
N ALA A 161 -11.95 -28.82 -16.30
CA ALA A 161 -12.80 -27.66 -16.09
C ALA A 161 -12.89 -27.27 -14.61
N ARG A 162 -12.97 -28.24 -13.68
CA ARG A 162 -12.97 -28.00 -12.22
C ARG A 162 -11.62 -27.50 -11.70
N LEU A 163 -10.50 -28.04 -12.21
CA LEU A 163 -9.16 -27.53 -11.88
C LEU A 163 -8.95 -26.12 -12.44
N ALA A 164 -9.43 -25.86 -13.66
CA ALA A 164 -9.37 -24.53 -14.27
C ALA A 164 -10.27 -23.52 -13.55
N THR A 165 -11.47 -23.91 -13.09
CA THR A 165 -12.32 -23.04 -12.27
C THR A 165 -11.75 -22.82 -10.88
N GLY A 166 -11.15 -23.84 -10.24
CA GLY A 166 -10.43 -23.68 -8.97
C GLY A 166 -9.23 -22.73 -9.11
N HIS A 167 -8.44 -22.87 -10.17
CA HIS A 167 -7.33 -21.96 -10.47
C HIS A 167 -7.82 -20.54 -10.74
N ARG A 168 -8.94 -20.37 -11.47
CA ARG A 168 -9.54 -19.05 -11.71
C ARG A 168 -10.06 -18.40 -10.42
N LEU A 169 -10.76 -19.15 -9.57
CA LEU A 169 -11.23 -18.69 -8.26
C LEU A 169 -10.08 -18.24 -7.36
N ILE A 170 -9.00 -19.01 -7.28
CA ILE A 170 -7.81 -18.63 -6.52
C ILE A 170 -7.16 -17.38 -7.13
N THR A 171 -7.06 -17.31 -8.45
CA THR A 171 -6.48 -16.14 -9.14
C THR A 171 -7.32 -14.89 -8.92
N ASP A 172 -8.65 -14.99 -9.00
CA ASP A 172 -9.58 -13.89 -8.80
C ASP A 172 -9.60 -13.44 -7.33
N MET A 173 -9.53 -14.36 -6.36
CA MET A 173 -9.39 -14.03 -4.94
C MET A 173 -8.05 -13.35 -4.61
N LEU A 174 -6.94 -13.81 -5.21
CA LEU A 174 -5.63 -13.16 -5.06
C LEU A 174 -5.60 -11.78 -5.71
N LYS A 175 -6.37 -11.58 -6.79
CA LYS A 175 -6.49 -10.30 -7.48
C LYS A 175 -7.38 -9.32 -6.71
N GLU A 176 -8.51 -9.77 -6.16
CA GLU A 176 -9.35 -8.98 -5.25
C GLU A 176 -8.59 -8.61 -3.96
N ALA A 177 -7.73 -9.49 -3.44
CA ALA A 177 -6.85 -9.17 -2.32
C ALA A 177 -5.71 -8.20 -2.69
N SER A 178 -5.34 -8.12 -3.97
CA SER A 178 -4.32 -7.17 -4.49
C SER A 178 -4.90 -5.82 -4.90
N ASP A 179 -6.19 -5.77 -5.26
CA ASP A 179 -6.89 -4.56 -5.72
C ASP A 179 -7.70 -3.90 -4.57
N GLY A 180 -7.71 -4.50 -3.37
CA GLY A 180 -8.30 -3.97 -2.15
C GLY A 180 -7.29 -3.22 -1.28
N GLU A 181 -6.80 -2.07 -1.76
CA GLU A 181 -6.36 -0.95 -0.90
C GLU A 181 -7.57 -0.20 -0.33
#